data_AF-A0A315EAP4-F1
#
_entry.id   AF-A0A315EAP4-F1
#
_cell.length_a   1.000
_cell.length_b   1.000
_cell.length_c   1.000
_cell.angle_alpha   90.00
_cell.angle_beta   90.00
_cell.angle_gamma   90.00
#
_symmetry.space_group_name_H-M   'P 1'
#
loop_
_entity.id
_entity.type
_entity.pdbx_description
1 polymer ?
#
loop_
_entity_poly.entity_id
_entity_poly.type
_entity_poly.pdbx_seq_one_letter_code
_entity_poly.pdbx_strand_id
1 'polypeptide(L)' 'MKFEWDQTKAASNVKKHNVSFDEAASVFLDELAVSGPDPDHSIGESRYITFGASSLGRLLAVSHAYRLTGC' A
#
# COMPACT_ATOMS: atom_id res chain seq x y z
N MET A 1 -8.70 -9.90 2.20
CA MET A 1 -7.29 -9.50 2.42
C MET A 1 -7.21 -8.87 3.80
N LYS A 2 -6.20 -9.18 4.62
CA LYS A 2 -5.99 -8.49 5.91
C LYS A 2 -4.86 -7.49 5.72
N PHE A 3 -5.09 -6.24 6.11
CA PHE A 3 -4.10 -5.19 6.05
C PHE A 3 -3.70 -4.83 7.48
N GLU A 4 -2.40 -4.67 7.69
CA GLU A 4 -1.84 -4.24 8.97
C GLU A 4 -0.91 -3.06 8.72
N TRP A 5 -1.00 -2.06 9.58
CA TRP A 5 -0.13 -0.90 9.53
C TRP A 5 0.05 -0.28 10.91
N ASP A 6 1.18 0.39 11.09
CA ASP A 6 1.45 1.18 12.27
C ASP A 6 0.58 2.46 12.26
N GLN A 7 -0.08 2.75 13.39
CA GLN A 7 -0.98 3.89 13.52
C GLN A 7 -0.24 5.23 13.43
N THR A 8 1.00 5.30 13.92
CA THR A 8 1.86 6.49 13.83
C THR A 8 2.23 6.77 12.37
N LYS A 9 2.55 5.71 11.60
CA LYS A 9 2.79 5.81 10.16
C LYS A 9 1.53 6.26 9.43
N ALA A 10 0.36 5.70 9.74
CA ALA A 10 -0.91 6.09 9.13
C ALA A 10 -1.23 7.58 9.38
N ALA A 11 -1.09 8.05 10.62
CA ALA A 11 -1.28 9.46 10.97
C ALA A 11 -0.28 10.38 10.23
N SER A 12 0.98 9.95 10.10
CA SER A 12 2.00 10.68 9.36
C SER A 12 1.70 10.73 7.86
N ASN A 13 1.14 9.66 7.29
CA ASN A 13 0.78 9.61 5.87
C ASN A 13 -0.37 10.56 5.54
N VAL A 14 -1.41 10.62 6.39
CA VAL A 14 -2.49 11.59 6.24
C VAL A 14 -1.94 13.01 6.28
N LYS A 15 -1.05 13.32 7.22
CA LYS A 15 -0.44 14.66 7.30
C LYS A 15 0.41 15.01 6.08
N LYS A 16 1.18 14.05 5.53
CA LYS A 16 2.11 14.29 4.42
C LYS A 16 1.45 14.27 3.04
N HIS A 17 0.49 13.37 2.85
CA HIS A 17 -0.06 13.04 1.53
C HIS A 17 -1.56 13.26 1.43
N ASN A 18 -2.24 13.54 2.54
CA ASN A 18 -3.70 13.66 2.60
C ASN A 18 -4.43 12.41 2.06
N VAL A 19 -3.83 11.24 2.32
CA VAL A 19 -4.34 9.92 1.99
C VAL A 19 -4.35 9.07 3.24
N SER A 20 -5.50 8.47 3.58
CA SER A 20 -5.59 7.52 4.68
C SER A 20 -5.19 6.12 4.19
N PHE A 21 -4.74 5.27 5.10
CA PHE A 21 -4.41 3.89 4.74
C PHE A 21 -5.66 3.07 4.39
N ASP A 22 -6.81 3.46 4.92
CA ASP A 22 -8.11 2.89 4.56
C ASP A 22 -8.47 3.17 3.09
N GLU A 23 -8.28 4.41 2.64
CA GLU A 23 -8.41 4.76 1.23
C GLU A 23 -7.34 4.08 0.38
N ALA A 24 -6.07 4.08 0.81
CA ALA A 24 -5.01 3.40 0.08
C ALA A 24 -5.31 1.89 -0.09
N ALA A 25 -5.96 1.26 0.89
CA ALA A 25 -6.38 -0.14 0.81
C ALA A 25 -7.45 -0.37 -0.27
N SER A 26 -8.25 0.64 -0.61
CA SER A 26 -9.24 0.52 -1.69
C SER A 26 -8.62 0.31 -3.08
N VAL A 27 -7.35 0.70 -3.27
CA VAL A 27 -6.60 0.47 -4.51
C VAL A 27 -6.48 -1.02 -4.82
N PHE A 28 -6.44 -1.89 -3.80
CA PHE A 28 -6.40 -3.34 -3.99
C PHE A 28 -7.74 -3.93 -4.48
N LEU A 29 -8.81 -3.13 -4.52
CA LEU A 29 -10.11 -3.51 -5.06
C LEU A 29 -10.29 -3.04 -6.52
N ASP A 30 -9.38 -2.22 -7.04
CA ASP A 30 -9.40 -1.79 -8.43
C ASP A 30 -8.90 -2.94 -9.34
N GLU A 31 -9.74 -3.38 -10.26
CA GLU A 31 -9.43 -4.45 -11.22
C GLU A 31 -8.31 -4.07 -12.19
N LEU A 32 -8.08 -2.76 -12.38
CA LEU A 32 -7.00 -2.23 -13.22
C LEU A 32 -5.73 -1.93 -12.43
N ALA A 33 -5.69 -2.23 -11.13
CA ALA A 33 -4.52 -1.99 -10.31
C ALA A 33 -3.33 -2.85 -10.77
N VAL A 34 -2.18 -2.21 -10.93
CA VAL A 34 -0.93 -2.86 -11.34
C VAL A 34 0.02 -2.88 -10.15
N SER A 35 0.47 -4.08 -9.77
CA SER A 35 1.46 -4.28 -8.70
C SER A 35 2.79 -4.73 -9.27
N GLY A 36 3.89 -4.10 -8.86
CA GLY A 36 5.24 -4.46 -9.26
C GLY A 36 6.20 -4.54 -8.06
N PRO A 37 7.28 -5.34 -8.16
CA PRO A 37 8.32 -5.36 -7.14
C PRO A 37 9.08 -4.03 -7.11
N ASP A 38 9.44 -3.57 -5.92
CA ASP A 38 10.31 -2.40 -5.73
C ASP A 38 11.79 -2.83 -5.79
N PRO A 39 12.54 -2.49 -6.85
CA PRO A 39 13.89 -3.00 -7.07
C PRO A 39 14.95 -2.38 -6.14
N ASP A 40 14.63 -1.28 -5.46
CA ASP A 40 15.54 -0.58 -4.54
C ASP A 40 15.52 -1.16 -3.11
N HIS A 41 14.71 -2.19 -2.85
CA HIS A 41 14.49 -2.61 -1.48
C HIS A 41 15.63 -3.45 -0.87
N SER A 42 15.91 -3.20 0.41
CA SER A 42 16.96 -3.89 1.20
C SER A 42 16.86 -5.41 1.11
N ILE A 43 18.00 -6.08 0.99
CA ILE A 43 18.14 -7.55 1.02
C ILE A 43 17.50 -8.08 2.31
N GLY A 44 16.27 -8.60 2.22
CA GLY A 44 15.58 -9.22 3.36
C GLY A 44 14.06 -9.09 3.40
N GLU A 45 13.47 -8.10 2.71
CA GLU A 45 12.02 -7.91 2.69
C GLU A 45 11.54 -7.65 1.25
N SER A 46 10.56 -8.41 0.75
CA SER A 46 9.99 -8.17 -0.58
C SER A 46 8.96 -7.04 -0.50
N ARG A 47 9.33 -5.83 -0.98
CA ARG A 47 8.41 -4.70 -1.12
C ARG A 47 7.84 -4.64 -2.53
N TYR A 48 6.60 -4.19 -2.58
CA TYR A 48 5.82 -4.04 -3.80
C TYR A 48 5.21 -2.65 -3.82
N ILE A 49 5.05 -2.10 -5.02
CA ILE A 49 4.32 -0.87 -5.26
C ILE A 49 3.12 -1.22 -6.12
N THR A 50 1.94 -0.85 -5.66
CA THR A 50 0.68 -0.98 -6.40
C THR A 50 0.23 0.40 -6.85
N PHE A 51 -0.03 0.54 -8.15
CA PHE A 51 -0.66 1.70 -8.75
C PHE A 51 -2.10 1.36 -9.10
N GLY A 52 -3.04 2.20 -8.68
CA GLY A 52 -4.45 2.03 -9.05
C GLY A 52 -5.33 3.16 -8.53
N ALA A 53 -6.61 3.11 -8.87
CA ALA A 53 -7.59 4.09 -8.46
C ALA A 53 -8.10 3.79 -7.04
N SER A 54 -8.18 4.82 -6.21
CA SER A 54 -8.89 4.74 -4.93
C SER A 54 -10.39 4.86 -5.11
N SER A 55 -11.16 4.48 -4.09
CA SER A 55 -12.61 4.67 -4.03
C SER A 55 -13.05 6.14 -4.15
N LEU A 56 -12.14 7.08 -3.90
CA LEU A 56 -12.35 8.52 -4.09
C LEU A 56 -11.98 9.01 -5.50
N GLY A 57 -11.66 8.10 -6.42
CA GLY A 57 -11.32 8.41 -7.81
C GLY A 57 -9.92 9.00 -7.99
N ARG A 58 -9.01 8.80 -7.02
CA ARG A 58 -7.63 9.30 -7.09
C ARG A 58 -6.69 8.20 -7.54
N LEU A 59 -5.74 8.51 -8.43
CA LEU A 59 -4.66 7.59 -8.74
C LEU A 59 -3.64 7.60 -7.59
N LEU A 60 -3.42 6.46 -6.96
CA LEU A 60 -2.51 6.32 -5.82
C LEU A 60 -1.38 5.33 -6.14
N ALA A 61 -0.21 5.61 -5.55
CA ALA A 61 0.90 4.67 -5.46
C ALA A 61 1.01 4.16 -4.01
N VAL A 62 0.82 2.86 -3.82
CA VAL A 62 0.77 2.23 -2.50
C VAL A 62 1.95 1.28 -2.35
N SER A 63 2.87 1.61 -1.44
CA SER A 63 3.97 0.72 -1.08
C SER A 63 3.52 -0.24 0.03
N HIS A 64 3.67 -1.54 -0.21
CA HIS A 64 3.28 -2.60 0.73
C HIS A 64 4.28 -3.76 0.71
N ALA A 65 4.17 -4.63 1.70
CA ALA A 65 4.92 -5.87 1.79
C ALA A 65 3.96 -7.00 2.18
N TYR A 66 4.15 -8.18 1.60
CA TYR A 66 3.38 -9.35 1.99
C TYR A 66 3.97 -9.95 3.25
N ARG A 67 3.13 -10.11 4.28
CA ARG A 67 3.48 -10.90 5.46
C ARG A 67 2.97 -12.33 5.26
N LEU A 68 3.89 -13.26 5.01
CA LEU A 68 3.57 -14.69 5.07
C LEU A 68 3.48 -15.08 6.55
N THR A 69 2.27 -15.24 7.07
CA THR A 69 2.07 -15.89 8.37
C THR A 69 2.19 -17.40 8.17
N GLY A 70 3.38 -17.95 8.41
CA GLY A 70 3.59 -19.40 8.34
C GLY A 70 5.01 -19.84 8.72
N CYS A 71 5.20 -20.15 10.00
CA CYS A 71 5.66 -21.45 10.51
C CYS A 71 5.10 -21.61 11.93
#